data_AF-A0A9C8D7T5-F1
#
_entry.id   AF-A0A9C8D7T5-F1
#
_cell.length_a   1.000
_cell.length_b   1.000
_cell.length_c   1.000
_cell.angle_alpha   90.00
_cell.angle_beta   90.00
_cell.angle_gamma   90.00
#
_symmetry.space_group_name_H-M   'P 1'
#
loop_
_entity.id
_entity.type
_entity.pdbx_description
1 polymer ?
#
loop_
_entity_poly.entity_id
_entity_poly.type
_entity_poly.pdbx_seq_one_letter_code
_entity_poly.pdbx_strand_id
1 'polypeptide(L)'
;EKWEIEEKKEKVIVEHTSTNPNKPLHMGHLRNAILGDTLARIFKFLKYNTEIQNYIDDLGIQVAETLWGYKNLRFDEGKKFDHLLGEIYVEVEKIKDYRIEKEIRALNKEMEESGISREFVERCLKAQLKTLSDLNINYDVLIFESDLIRSKIFDEAYEKIRKSKDIVLEEEGENKGCLVMKLGNIFPEMENPDKILIRSDGTATYTGKDVAYHLWKFRLVEKNM
;
A
#
# COMPACT_ATOMS: atom_id res chain seq x y z
N GLU A 1 40.49 -15.46 -6.77
CA GLU A 1 40.29 -14.00 -6.82
C GLU A 1 39.18 -13.61 -5.86
N LYS A 2 39.40 -12.62 -4.98
CA LYS A 2 38.31 -12.00 -4.21
C LYS A 2 37.97 -10.70 -4.93
N TRP A 3 36.74 -10.58 -5.40
CA TRP A 3 36.22 -9.33 -5.95
C TRP A 3 36.20 -8.29 -4.82
N GLU A 4 37.02 -7.25 -4.92
CA GLU A 4 36.99 -6.12 -4.00
C GLU A 4 35.87 -5.18 -4.45
N ILE A 5 34.71 -5.32 -3.81
CA ILE A 5 33.54 -4.46 -4.04
C ILE A 5 33.64 -3.30 -3.05
N GLU A 6 33.67 -2.07 -3.55
CA GLU A 6 33.64 -0.86 -2.72
C GLU A 6 32.22 -0.56 -2.21
N GLU A 7 32.14 0.04 -1.03
CA GLU A 7 30.87 0.52 -0.47
C GLU A 7 30.28 1.66 -1.33
N LYS A 8 28.96 1.62 -1.54
CA LYS A 8 28.24 2.60 -2.33
C LYS A 8 27.60 3.64 -1.42
N LYS A 9 27.62 4.91 -1.84
CA LYS A 9 27.03 6.02 -1.08
C LYS A 9 25.51 6.11 -1.24
N GLU A 10 25.01 5.50 -2.31
CA GLU A 10 23.61 5.50 -2.68
C GLU A 10 22.79 4.61 -1.75
N LYS A 11 21.66 5.13 -1.27
CA LYS A 11 20.62 4.33 -0.61
C LYS A 11 19.71 3.72 -1.67
N VAL A 12 19.41 2.44 -1.53
CA VAL A 12 18.44 1.72 -2.35
C VAL A 12 17.28 1.29 -1.46
N ILE A 13 16.06 1.62 -1.87
CA ILE A 13 14.85 1.07 -1.25
C ILE A 13 14.31 -0.01 -2.19
N VAL A 14 14.16 -1.22 -1.70
CA VAL A 14 13.48 -2.31 -2.41
C VAL A 14 12.17 -2.58 -1.69
N GLU A 15 11.06 -2.16 -2.28
CA GLU A 15 9.74 -2.56 -1.82
C GLU A 15 9.31 -3.82 -2.56
N HIS A 16 8.84 -4.82 -1.82
CA HIS A 16 8.19 -5.98 -2.39
C HIS A 16 7.15 -6.56 -1.43
N THR A 17 6.46 -7.58 -1.93
CA THR A 17 5.32 -8.25 -1.31
C THR A 17 4.10 -7.35 -1.25
N SER A 18 4.08 -6.34 -0.38
CA SER A 18 3.03 -5.33 -0.25
C SER A 18 1.61 -5.87 -0.47
N THR A 19 1.32 -7.03 0.12
CA THR A 19 0.03 -7.72 -0.06
C THR A 19 -0.96 -7.24 0.97
N ASN A 20 -2.23 -7.11 0.58
CA ASN A 20 -3.29 -6.82 1.54
C ASN A 20 -3.30 -7.84 2.69
N PRO A 21 -3.40 -7.38 3.95
CA PRO A 21 -3.37 -8.23 5.12
C PRO A 21 -4.74 -8.89 5.38
N ASN A 22 -5.33 -9.51 4.36
CA ASN A 22 -6.69 -10.07 4.40
C ASN A 22 -6.78 -11.55 3.98
N LYS A 23 -5.67 -12.19 3.61
CA LYS A 23 -5.67 -13.56 3.06
C LYS A 23 -4.28 -14.19 3.14
N PRO A 24 -4.12 -15.52 2.94
CA PRO A 24 -2.79 -16.11 2.93
C PRO A 24 -2.07 -15.78 1.62
N LEU A 25 -0.74 -15.89 1.65
CA LEU A 25 0.07 -15.71 0.45
C LEU A 25 -0.13 -16.89 -0.52
N HIS A 26 -0.29 -16.60 -1.81
CA HIS A 26 -0.35 -17.60 -2.88
C HIS A 26 0.87 -17.47 -3.81
N MET A 27 1.03 -18.40 -4.76
CA MET A 27 2.19 -18.44 -5.67
C MET A 27 2.50 -17.11 -6.38
N GLY A 28 1.46 -16.37 -6.80
CA GLY A 28 1.63 -15.02 -7.35
C GLY A 28 2.34 -14.04 -6.39
N HIS A 29 2.00 -14.05 -5.11
CA HIS A 29 2.68 -13.22 -4.08
C HIS A 29 4.09 -13.72 -3.82
N LEU A 30 4.31 -15.04 -3.80
CA LEU A 30 5.64 -15.62 -3.58
C LEU A 30 6.60 -15.24 -4.71
N ARG A 31 6.14 -15.22 -5.98
CA ARG A 31 6.95 -14.72 -7.09
C ARG A 31 7.42 -13.29 -6.84
N ASN A 32 6.52 -12.40 -6.43
CA ASN A 32 6.87 -11.01 -6.12
C ASN A 32 7.89 -10.94 -4.97
N ALA A 33 7.62 -11.63 -3.86
CA ALA A 33 8.49 -11.66 -2.69
C ALA A 33 9.91 -12.18 -3.01
N ILE A 34 10.01 -13.28 -3.76
CA ILE A 34 11.29 -13.89 -4.13
C ILE A 34 12.08 -12.97 -5.07
N LEU A 35 11.42 -12.34 -6.04
CA LEU A 35 12.09 -11.39 -6.95
C LEU A 35 12.64 -10.19 -6.19
N GLY A 36 11.83 -9.60 -5.31
CA GLY A 36 12.25 -8.48 -4.47
C GLY A 36 13.40 -8.83 -3.53
N ASP A 37 13.28 -9.94 -2.80
CA ASP A 37 14.33 -10.40 -1.88
C ASP A 37 15.63 -10.73 -2.62
N THR A 38 15.55 -11.37 -3.80
CA THR A 38 16.73 -11.64 -4.63
C THR A 38 17.41 -10.34 -5.07
N LEU A 39 16.63 -9.36 -5.53
CA LEU A 39 17.16 -8.05 -5.91
C LEU A 39 17.82 -7.33 -4.73
N ALA A 40 17.19 -7.35 -3.56
CA ALA A 40 17.74 -6.78 -2.34
C ALA A 40 19.05 -7.46 -1.92
N ARG A 41 19.14 -8.79 -2.02
CA ARG A 41 20.40 -9.53 -1.77
C ARG A 41 21.50 -9.13 -2.74
N ILE A 42 21.18 -8.93 -4.01
CA ILE A 42 22.15 -8.45 -5.01
C ILE A 42 22.66 -7.06 -4.64
N PHE A 43 21.77 -6.11 -4.29
CA PHE A 43 22.20 -4.78 -3.86
C PHE A 43 23.03 -4.81 -2.57
N LYS A 44 22.65 -5.63 -1.58
CA LYS A 44 23.44 -5.85 -0.35
C LYS A 44 24.81 -6.46 -0.67
N PHE A 45 24.89 -7.44 -1.58
CA PHE A 45 26.16 -8.02 -2.04
C PHE A 45 27.05 -6.99 -2.73
N LEU A 46 26.46 -6.09 -3.52
CA LEU A 46 27.14 -4.97 -4.17
C LEU A 46 27.45 -3.79 -3.21
N LYS A 47 27.26 -3.97 -1.90
CA LYS A 47 27.50 -2.99 -0.83
C LYS A 47 26.75 -1.66 -0.98
N TYR A 48 25.53 -1.70 -1.49
CA TYR A 48 24.58 -0.58 -1.37
C TYR A 48 23.94 -0.56 0.02
N ASN A 49 23.68 0.64 0.54
CA ASN A 49 22.83 0.84 1.71
C ASN A 49 21.37 0.50 1.32
N THR A 50 21.00 -0.76 1.49
CA THR A 50 19.74 -1.31 0.98
C THR A 50 18.73 -1.51 2.10
N GLU A 51 17.58 -0.87 1.99
CA GLU A 51 16.43 -0.98 2.90
C GLU A 51 15.30 -1.73 2.21
N ILE A 52 14.82 -2.81 2.83
CA ILE A 52 13.74 -3.64 2.32
C ILE A 52 12.44 -3.23 3.00
N GLN A 53 11.45 -2.81 2.22
CA GLN A 53 10.17 -2.31 2.72
C GLN A 53 9.02 -3.25 2.34
N ASN A 54 8.01 -3.34 3.22
CA ASN A 54 6.72 -3.98 2.95
C ASN A 54 5.60 -2.99 3.29
N TYR A 55 4.84 -2.57 2.29
CA TYR A 55 3.71 -1.65 2.47
C TYR A 55 2.45 -2.43 2.87
N ILE A 56 1.79 -2.00 3.94
CA ILE A 56 0.65 -2.64 4.58
C ILE A 56 -0.56 -1.72 4.47
N ASP A 57 -1.48 -2.04 3.56
CA ASP A 57 -2.76 -1.35 3.46
C ASP A 57 -3.74 -1.86 4.54
N ASP A 58 -3.61 -1.30 5.75
CA ASP A 58 -4.45 -1.65 6.90
C ASP A 58 -5.81 -0.92 6.93
N LEU A 59 -6.03 -0.04 5.97
CA LEU A 59 -7.26 0.74 5.79
C LEU A 59 -8.01 0.36 4.50
N GLY A 60 -7.49 -0.59 3.72
CA GLY A 60 -8.10 -1.02 2.47
C GLY A 60 -9.45 -1.70 2.64
N ILE A 61 -10.29 -1.59 1.61
CA ILE A 61 -11.65 -2.16 1.60
C ILE A 61 -11.67 -3.67 1.85
N GLN A 62 -10.64 -4.40 1.40
CA GLN A 62 -10.53 -5.84 1.61
C GLN A 62 -10.28 -6.23 3.08
N VAL A 63 -9.64 -5.35 3.84
CA VAL A 63 -9.53 -5.50 5.31
C VAL A 63 -10.89 -5.29 5.94
N ALA A 64 -11.67 -4.30 5.49
CA ALA A 64 -13.03 -4.08 5.96
C ALA A 64 -13.96 -5.27 5.64
N GLU A 65 -13.84 -5.88 4.45
CA GLU A 65 -14.60 -7.07 4.06
C GLU A 65 -14.32 -8.24 5.01
N THR A 66 -13.05 -8.53 5.27
CA THR A 66 -12.66 -9.63 6.17
C THR A 66 -12.94 -9.35 7.63
N LEU A 67 -12.82 -8.11 8.08
CA LEU A 67 -13.19 -7.70 9.44
C LEU A 67 -14.71 -7.78 9.65
N TRP A 68 -15.51 -7.34 8.66
CA TRP A 68 -16.96 -7.50 8.70
C TRP A 68 -17.35 -8.97 8.78
N GLY A 69 -16.76 -9.81 7.92
CA GLY A 69 -17.01 -11.25 7.94
C GLY A 69 -16.59 -11.90 9.27
N TYR A 70 -15.44 -11.51 9.83
CA TYR A 70 -14.97 -12.00 11.14
C TYR A 70 -15.95 -11.66 12.28
N LYS A 71 -16.59 -10.48 12.23
CA LYS A 71 -17.57 -10.04 13.24
C LYS A 71 -18.94 -10.70 13.08
N ASN A 72 -19.37 -11.00 11.86
CA ASN A 72 -20.77 -11.34 11.56
C ASN A 72 -21.02 -12.82 11.21
N LEU A 73 -19.98 -13.57 10.84
CA LEU A 73 -20.10 -14.96 10.44
C LEU A 73 -19.44 -15.88 11.49
N ARG A 74 -19.66 -17.19 11.37
CA ARG A 74 -19.11 -18.20 12.27
C ARG A 74 -18.07 -19.04 11.55
N PHE A 75 -16.89 -19.17 12.15
CA PHE A 75 -15.79 -19.94 11.61
C PHE A 75 -15.02 -20.68 12.72
N ASP A 76 -14.25 -21.69 12.31
CA ASP A 76 -13.31 -22.37 13.17
C ASP A 76 -12.02 -21.55 13.32
N GLU A 77 -11.73 -21.10 14.54
CA GLU A 77 -10.53 -20.30 14.85
C GLU A 77 -9.24 -21.14 14.99
N GLY A 78 -9.30 -22.46 14.83
CA GLY A 78 -8.13 -23.35 14.91
C GLY A 78 -7.14 -23.21 13.74
N LYS A 79 -7.51 -22.49 12.67
CA LYS A 79 -6.67 -22.30 11.48
C LYS A 79 -5.66 -21.17 11.67
N LYS A 80 -4.57 -21.23 10.90
CA LYS A 80 -3.64 -20.10 10.75
C LYS A 80 -4.42 -18.86 10.31
N PHE A 81 -4.23 -17.74 11.00
CA PHE A 81 -5.15 -16.61 10.91
C PHE A 81 -5.30 -16.03 9.49
N ASP A 82 -4.22 -15.93 8.72
CA ASP A 82 -4.31 -15.47 7.33
C ASP A 82 -5.14 -16.41 6.43
N HIS A 83 -5.10 -17.73 6.67
CA HIS A 83 -5.93 -18.71 5.96
C HIS A 83 -7.40 -18.59 6.35
N LEU A 84 -7.68 -18.39 7.64
CA LEU A 84 -9.02 -18.09 8.12
C LEU A 84 -9.58 -16.86 7.40
N LEU A 85 -8.81 -15.76 7.31
CA LEU A 85 -9.28 -14.56 6.60
C LEU A 85 -9.55 -14.80 5.11
N GLY A 86 -8.77 -15.67 4.47
CA GLY A 86 -9.04 -16.09 3.09
C GLY A 86 -10.39 -16.81 2.92
N GLU A 87 -10.76 -17.66 3.88
CA GLU A 87 -12.08 -18.32 3.89
C GLU A 87 -13.21 -17.33 4.16
N ILE A 88 -13.00 -16.43 5.13
CA ILE A 88 -13.94 -15.35 5.44
C ILE A 88 -14.20 -14.51 4.20
N TYR A 89 -13.16 -14.11 3.49
CA TYR A 89 -13.25 -13.32 2.26
C TYR A 89 -14.15 -14.01 1.22
N VAL A 90 -13.94 -15.30 0.99
CA VAL A 90 -14.74 -16.09 0.04
C VAL A 90 -16.21 -16.16 0.46
N GLU A 91 -16.49 -16.37 1.74
CA GLU A 91 -17.88 -16.42 2.22
C GLU A 91 -18.58 -15.07 2.15
N VAL A 92 -17.87 -13.97 2.49
CA VAL A 92 -18.39 -12.61 2.33
C VAL A 92 -18.75 -12.34 0.88
N GLU A 93 -17.86 -12.64 -0.08
CA GLU A 93 -18.12 -12.44 -1.51
C GLU A 93 -19.33 -13.22 -2.03
N LYS A 94 -19.60 -14.42 -1.51
CA LYS A 94 -20.78 -15.22 -1.91
C LYS A 94 -22.10 -14.60 -1.49
N ILE A 95 -22.13 -13.95 -0.33
CA ILE A 95 -23.35 -13.40 0.26
C ILE A 95 -23.49 -11.89 0.03
N LYS A 96 -22.45 -11.24 -0.52
CA LYS A 96 -22.36 -9.79 -0.66
C LYS A 96 -23.54 -9.26 -1.47
N ASP A 97 -24.35 -8.42 -0.83
CA ASP A 97 -25.45 -7.69 -1.41
C ASP A 97 -25.32 -6.20 -1.11
N TYR A 98 -26.25 -5.38 -1.63
CA TYR A 98 -26.23 -3.94 -1.42
C TYR A 98 -26.23 -3.52 0.07
N ARG A 99 -26.90 -4.29 0.95
CA ARG A 99 -26.94 -3.99 2.39
C ARG A 99 -25.58 -4.26 3.01
N ILE A 100 -24.99 -5.42 2.75
CA ILE A 100 -23.68 -5.82 3.28
C ILE A 100 -22.59 -4.88 2.75
N GLU A 101 -22.62 -4.49 1.48
CA GLU A 101 -21.69 -3.49 0.93
C GLU A 101 -21.76 -2.15 1.68
N LYS A 102 -22.96 -1.71 2.04
CA LYS A 102 -23.15 -0.47 2.81
C LYS A 102 -22.55 -0.59 4.22
N GLU A 103 -22.70 -1.74 4.87
CA GLU A 103 -22.10 -2.01 6.17
C GLU A 103 -20.57 -2.08 6.11
N ILE A 104 -20.01 -2.74 5.09
CA ILE A 104 -18.56 -2.81 4.85
C ILE A 104 -17.99 -1.42 4.60
N ARG A 105 -18.65 -0.58 3.80
CA ARG A 105 -18.21 0.81 3.57
C ARG A 105 -18.27 1.65 4.85
N ALA A 106 -19.30 1.47 5.68
CA ALA A 106 -19.38 2.15 6.97
C ALA A 106 -18.23 1.71 7.90
N LEU A 107 -17.94 0.42 7.95
CA LEU A 107 -16.81 -0.12 8.72
C LEU A 107 -15.46 0.36 8.18
N ASN A 108 -15.29 0.44 6.87
CA ASN A 108 -14.06 0.96 6.26
C ASN A 108 -13.80 2.41 6.66
N LYS A 109 -14.85 3.25 6.67
CA LYS A 109 -14.76 4.62 7.16
C LYS A 109 -14.41 4.66 8.66
N GLU A 110 -15.03 3.81 9.48
CA GLU A 110 -14.70 3.70 10.90
C GLU A 110 -13.24 3.30 11.13
N MET A 111 -12.70 2.39 10.31
CA MET A 111 -11.29 2.00 10.36
C MET A 111 -10.35 3.18 10.12
N GLU A 112 -10.64 4.04 9.14
CA GLU A 112 -9.86 5.25 8.85
C GLU A 112 -9.88 6.24 10.02
N GLU A 113 -11.04 6.40 10.69
CA GLU A 113 -11.22 7.37 11.77
C GLU A 113 -10.64 6.90 13.12
N SER A 114 -10.78 5.61 13.43
CA SER A 114 -10.50 5.06 14.78
C SER A 114 -9.30 4.12 14.82
N GLY A 115 -8.85 3.59 13.68
CA GLY A 115 -7.77 2.59 13.62
C GLY A 115 -8.15 1.21 14.17
N ILE A 116 -9.45 0.91 14.32
CA ILE A 116 -9.95 -0.37 14.88
C ILE A 116 -9.44 -1.62 14.14
N SER A 117 -8.94 -1.49 12.91
CA SER A 117 -8.39 -2.59 12.13
C SER A 117 -6.96 -2.98 12.52
N ARG A 118 -6.19 -2.13 13.22
CA ARG A 118 -4.74 -2.32 13.41
C ARG A 118 -4.41 -3.68 14.03
N GLU A 119 -5.02 -4.04 15.16
CA GLU A 119 -4.74 -5.31 15.83
C GLU A 119 -5.13 -6.53 14.97
N PHE A 120 -6.28 -6.44 14.30
CA PHE A 120 -6.77 -7.48 13.39
C PHE A 120 -5.80 -7.69 12.22
N VAL A 121 -5.33 -6.59 11.62
CA VAL A 121 -4.35 -6.60 10.53
C VAL A 121 -3.00 -7.16 11.00
N GLU A 122 -2.50 -6.75 12.17
CA GLU A 122 -1.23 -7.26 12.71
C GLU A 122 -1.26 -8.76 12.93
N ARG A 123 -2.40 -9.32 13.36
CA ARG A 123 -2.56 -10.78 13.52
C ARG A 123 -2.45 -11.52 12.18
N CYS A 124 -3.01 -10.95 11.11
CA CYS A 124 -2.87 -11.49 9.75
C CYS A 124 -1.44 -11.33 9.24
N LEU A 125 -0.86 -10.14 9.41
CA LEU A 125 0.48 -9.84 8.98
C LEU A 125 1.52 -10.75 9.66
N LYS A 126 1.40 -11.02 10.96
CA LYS A 126 2.25 -12.00 11.67
C LYS A 126 2.19 -13.39 11.01
N ALA A 127 1.00 -13.83 10.60
CA ALA A 127 0.84 -15.09 9.90
C ALA A 127 1.51 -15.05 8.50
N GLN A 128 1.33 -13.99 7.72
CA GLN A 128 1.95 -13.82 6.41
C GLN A 128 3.49 -13.75 6.52
N LEU A 129 4.01 -12.99 7.47
CA LEU A 129 5.45 -12.87 7.74
C LEU A 129 6.07 -14.19 8.18
N LYS A 130 5.34 -15.04 8.90
CA LYS A 130 5.82 -16.41 9.21
C LYS A 130 6.06 -17.22 7.92
N THR A 131 5.14 -17.16 6.96
CA THR A 131 5.32 -17.82 5.65
C THR A 131 6.55 -17.31 4.92
N LEU A 132 6.79 -15.99 4.95
CA LEU A 132 7.93 -15.36 4.27
C LEU A 132 9.26 -15.69 4.97
N SER A 133 9.27 -15.68 6.30
CA SER A 133 10.43 -16.05 7.11
C SER A 133 10.84 -17.51 6.89
N ASP A 134 9.88 -18.42 6.71
CA ASP A 134 10.16 -19.82 6.33
C ASP A 134 10.83 -19.95 4.95
N LEU A 135 10.70 -18.93 4.11
CA LEU A 135 11.39 -18.80 2.82
C LEU A 135 12.66 -17.94 2.90
N ASN A 136 13.11 -17.60 4.11
CA ASN A 136 14.25 -16.73 4.40
C ASN A 136 14.09 -15.28 3.89
N ILE A 137 12.85 -14.82 3.70
CA ILE A 137 12.53 -13.45 3.25
C ILE A 137 12.20 -12.60 4.47
N ASN A 138 12.90 -11.49 4.66
CA ASN A 138 12.77 -10.58 5.80
C ASN A 138 12.74 -9.12 5.33
N TYR A 139 12.16 -8.25 6.17
CA TYR A 139 11.98 -6.83 5.87
C TYR A 139 12.66 -5.98 6.93
N ASP A 140 13.19 -4.84 6.51
CA ASP A 140 13.80 -3.85 7.40
C ASP A 140 12.73 -2.90 7.97
N VAL A 141 11.70 -2.57 7.17
CA VAL A 141 10.61 -1.66 7.57
C VAL A 141 9.25 -2.18 7.09
N LEU A 142 8.26 -2.17 7.99
CA LEU A 142 6.84 -2.37 7.66
C LEU A 142 6.16 -1.00 7.68
N ILE A 143 5.50 -0.63 6.58
CA ILE A 143 4.93 0.70 6.41
C ILE A 143 3.42 0.57 6.36
N PHE A 144 2.72 1.06 7.38
CA PHE A 144 1.27 1.00 7.41
C PHE A 144 0.66 2.28 6.82
N GLU A 145 -0.38 2.13 6.00
CA GLU A 145 -1.13 3.25 5.42
C GLU A 145 -1.65 4.20 6.52
N SER A 146 -2.18 3.66 7.62
CA SER A 146 -2.64 4.49 8.74
C SER A 146 -1.53 5.29 9.43
N ASP A 147 -0.27 4.81 9.40
CA ASP A 147 0.87 5.57 9.92
C ASP A 147 1.23 6.73 8.99
N LEU A 148 1.17 6.54 7.66
CA LEU A 148 1.40 7.60 6.68
C LEU A 148 0.37 8.72 6.78
N ILE A 149 -0.89 8.37 7.04
CA ILE A 149 -1.98 9.34 7.26
C ILE A 149 -1.78 10.06 8.60
N ARG A 150 -1.57 9.33 9.71
CA ARG A 150 -1.43 9.92 11.05
C ARG A 150 -0.19 10.82 11.18
N SER A 151 0.91 10.45 10.55
CA SER A 151 2.15 11.25 10.51
C SER A 151 2.02 12.52 9.66
N LYS A 152 0.90 12.67 8.91
CA LYS A 152 0.65 13.80 7.99
C LYS A 152 1.75 13.92 6.92
N ILE A 153 2.38 12.80 6.55
CA ILE A 153 3.32 12.71 5.43
C ILE A 153 2.58 12.99 4.13
N PHE A 154 1.40 12.39 3.96
CA PHE A 154 0.55 12.63 2.79
C PHE A 154 0.11 14.09 2.68
N ASP A 155 -0.25 14.75 3.79
CA ASP A 155 -0.60 16.18 3.77
C ASP A 155 0.54 17.05 3.19
N GLU A 156 1.77 16.84 3.66
CA GLU A 156 2.93 17.58 3.16
C GLU A 156 3.24 17.25 1.69
N ALA A 157 3.11 15.97 1.32
CA ALA A 157 3.29 15.54 -0.05
C ALA A 157 2.24 16.16 -1.00
N TYR A 158 0.98 16.23 -0.58
CA TYR A 158 -0.09 16.86 -1.35
C TYR A 158 0.12 18.37 -1.50
N GLU A 159 0.67 19.04 -0.49
CA GLU A 159 1.08 20.45 -0.61
C GLU A 159 2.20 20.65 -1.64
N LYS A 160 3.16 19.72 -1.73
CA LYS A 160 4.21 19.76 -2.76
C LYS A 160 3.65 19.46 -4.15
N ILE A 161 2.73 18.49 -4.26
CA ILE A 161 2.03 18.17 -5.51
C ILE A 161 1.26 19.40 -6.01
N ARG A 162 0.50 20.08 -5.14
CA ARG A 162 -0.25 21.31 -5.49
C ARG A 162 0.62 22.43 -6.04
N LYS A 163 1.87 22.53 -5.59
CA LYS A 163 2.82 23.57 -6.00
C LYS A 163 3.68 23.19 -7.20
N SER A 164 3.50 21.97 -7.73
CA SER A 164 4.30 21.46 -8.85
C SER A 164 3.79 22.02 -10.17
N LYS A 165 4.73 22.33 -11.08
CA LYS A 165 4.44 23.06 -12.33
C LYS A 165 3.49 22.31 -13.27
N ASP A 166 3.55 20.98 -13.29
CA ASP A 166 2.78 20.14 -14.19
C ASP A 166 1.45 19.65 -13.57
N ILE A 167 1.08 20.19 -12.39
CA ILE A 167 -0.18 19.89 -11.71
C ILE A 167 -1.11 21.10 -11.85
N VAL A 168 -2.32 20.86 -12.35
CA VAL A 168 -3.32 21.89 -12.60
C VAL A 168 -4.58 21.56 -11.80
N LEU A 169 -5.16 22.58 -11.16
CA LEU A 169 -6.53 22.50 -10.66
C LEU A 169 -7.49 22.75 -11.82
N GLU A 170 -8.29 21.74 -12.21
CA GLU A 170 -9.27 21.93 -13.28
C GLU A 170 -10.48 22.71 -12.76
N GLU A 171 -10.78 23.87 -13.35
CA GLU A 171 -11.89 24.74 -12.92
C GLU A 171 -13.22 24.43 -13.65
N GLU A 172 -13.14 23.71 -14.77
CA GLU A 172 -14.26 23.43 -15.68
C GLU A 172 -14.16 22.00 -16.24
N GLY A 173 -15.24 21.51 -16.85
CA GLY A 173 -15.31 20.16 -17.43
C GLY A 173 -15.63 19.05 -16.43
N GLU A 174 -15.42 17.80 -16.85
CA GLU A 174 -15.80 16.61 -16.08
C GLU A 174 -14.99 16.41 -14.80
N ASN A 175 -13.74 16.89 -14.75
CA ASN A 175 -12.89 16.80 -13.55
C ASN A 175 -12.81 18.12 -12.77
N LYS A 176 -13.81 19.00 -12.92
CA LYS A 176 -13.89 20.25 -12.17
C LYS A 176 -13.64 20.03 -10.67
N GLY A 177 -12.71 20.81 -10.11
CA GLY A 177 -12.26 20.77 -8.73
C GLY A 177 -11.16 19.75 -8.45
N CYS A 178 -10.75 18.93 -9.42
CA CYS A 178 -9.69 17.95 -9.24
C CYS A 178 -8.30 18.54 -9.50
N LEU A 179 -7.28 18.04 -8.79
CA LEU A 179 -5.87 18.29 -9.12
C LEU A 179 -5.39 17.21 -10.09
N VAL A 180 -5.03 17.65 -11.28
CA VAL A 180 -4.71 16.80 -12.43
C VAL A 180 -3.27 17.01 -12.84
N MET A 181 -2.53 15.91 -12.95
CA MET A 181 -1.20 15.88 -13.54
C MET A 181 -1.33 15.90 -15.06
N LYS A 182 -0.85 16.99 -15.67
CA LYS A 182 -0.88 17.19 -17.11
C LYS A 182 0.31 16.50 -17.75
N LEU A 183 0.03 15.44 -18.50
CA LEU A 183 1.06 14.58 -19.09
C LEU A 183 1.18 14.71 -20.60
N GLY A 184 0.29 15.46 -21.25
CA GLY A 184 0.30 15.64 -22.71
C GLY A 184 1.60 16.21 -23.28
N ASN A 185 2.32 17.06 -22.53
CA ASN A 185 3.61 17.58 -22.96
C ASN A 185 4.73 16.52 -22.93
N ILE A 186 4.58 15.50 -22.10
CA ILE A 186 5.56 14.41 -21.93
C ILE A 186 5.22 13.25 -22.87
N PHE A 187 3.92 12.98 -23.07
CA PHE A 187 3.41 11.89 -23.90
C PHE A 187 2.43 12.44 -24.95
N PRO A 188 2.92 13.13 -25.99
CA PRO A 188 2.07 13.84 -26.95
C PRO A 188 1.22 12.92 -27.82
N GLU A 189 1.61 11.65 -27.98
CA GLU A 189 0.89 10.66 -28.80
C GLU A 189 -0.14 9.84 -28.00
N MET A 190 -0.23 10.03 -26.69
CA MET A 190 -1.11 9.25 -25.82
C MET A 190 -2.51 9.87 -25.77
N GLU A 191 -3.53 9.04 -25.99
CA GLU A 191 -4.92 9.44 -25.78
C GLU A 191 -5.21 9.55 -24.27
N ASN A 192 -5.73 10.70 -23.83
CA ASN A 192 -6.03 11.01 -22.42
C ASN A 192 -4.86 10.74 -21.45
N PRO A 193 -3.72 11.44 -21.63
CA PRO A 193 -2.51 11.18 -20.86
C PRO A 193 -2.66 11.62 -19.40
N ASP A 194 -3.52 12.59 -19.14
CA ASP A 194 -3.68 13.24 -17.84
C ASP A 194 -4.16 12.28 -16.74
N LYS A 195 -3.72 12.54 -15.50
CA LYS A 195 -4.08 11.72 -14.33
C LYS A 195 -4.57 12.58 -13.18
N ILE A 196 -5.75 12.24 -12.66
CA ILE A 196 -6.29 12.85 -11.45
C ILE A 196 -5.50 12.32 -10.25
N LEU A 197 -4.87 13.22 -9.49
CA LEU A 197 -4.15 12.89 -8.26
C LEU A 197 -5.04 13.08 -7.02
N ILE A 198 -5.81 14.16 -6.99
CA ILE A 198 -6.72 14.50 -5.89
C ILE A 198 -8.07 14.89 -6.48
N ARG A 199 -9.14 14.28 -5.98
CA ARG A 199 -10.51 14.56 -6.42
C ARG A 199 -11.03 15.88 -5.86
N SER A 200 -12.17 16.32 -6.38
CA SER A 200 -12.84 17.56 -5.97
C SER A 200 -13.34 17.56 -4.52
N ASP A 201 -13.56 16.38 -3.93
CA ASP A 201 -13.89 16.21 -2.51
C ASP A 201 -12.64 16.22 -1.60
N GLY A 202 -11.44 16.37 -2.16
CA GLY A 202 -10.16 16.33 -1.45
C GLY A 202 -9.58 14.93 -1.27
N THR A 203 -10.29 13.87 -1.69
CA THR A 203 -9.82 12.49 -1.57
C THR A 203 -8.72 12.19 -2.60
N ALA A 204 -7.57 11.68 -2.14
CA ALA A 204 -6.50 11.25 -3.03
C ALA A 204 -6.89 9.99 -3.82
N THR A 205 -6.50 9.94 -5.10
CA THR A 205 -6.57 8.73 -5.91
C THR A 205 -5.42 7.78 -5.55
N TYR A 206 -5.45 6.53 -6.02
CA TYR A 206 -4.30 5.63 -5.89
C TYR A 206 -3.04 6.24 -6.51
N THR A 207 -3.15 6.85 -7.69
CA THR A 207 -2.03 7.58 -8.31
C THR A 207 -1.51 8.71 -7.42
N GLY A 208 -2.40 9.48 -6.78
CA GLY A 208 -2.01 10.55 -5.87
C GLY A 208 -1.28 10.03 -4.62
N LYS A 209 -1.78 8.94 -4.02
CA LYS A 209 -1.14 8.27 -2.88
C LYS A 209 0.23 7.70 -3.25
N ASP A 210 0.35 7.06 -4.41
CA ASP A 210 1.62 6.51 -4.91
C ASP A 210 2.67 7.60 -5.11
N VAL A 211 2.30 8.72 -5.74
CA VAL A 211 3.23 9.86 -5.90
C VAL A 211 3.64 10.38 -4.53
N ALA A 212 2.70 10.59 -3.61
CA ALA A 212 2.99 11.08 -2.27
C ALA A 212 3.94 10.16 -1.48
N TYR A 213 3.71 8.85 -1.55
CA TYR A 213 4.54 7.86 -0.90
C TYR A 213 5.96 7.82 -1.50
N HIS A 214 6.10 7.96 -2.81
CA HIS A 214 7.42 8.04 -3.45
C HIS A 214 8.16 9.35 -3.12
N LEU A 215 7.45 10.49 -3.01
CA LEU A 215 8.07 11.73 -2.53
C LEU A 215 8.68 11.53 -1.13
N TRP A 216 8.01 10.79 -0.25
CA TRP A 216 8.56 10.44 1.06
C TRP A 216 9.77 9.49 0.96
N LYS A 217 9.70 8.41 0.17
CA LYS A 217 10.84 7.48 -0.02
C LYS A 217 12.10 8.19 -0.51
N PHE A 218 11.93 9.17 -1.41
CA PHE A 218 13.03 9.99 -1.93
C PHE A 218 13.42 11.16 -1.02
N ARG A 219 12.87 11.25 0.19
CA ARG A 219 13.14 12.33 1.18
C ARG A 219 12.87 13.73 0.62
N LEU A 220 11.87 13.83 -0.26
CA LEU A 220 11.35 15.12 -0.74
C LEU A 220 10.27 15.67 0.19
N VAL A 221 9.81 14.85 1.14
CA VAL A 221 8.97 15.18 2.30
C VAL A 221 9.86 15.15 3.54
N GLU A 222 9.78 16.19 4.38
CA GLU A 222 10.64 16.34 5.57
C GLU A 222 10.10 15.59 6.78
N LYS A 223 8.77 15.36 6.84
CA LYS A 223 8.16 14.55 7.89
C LYS A 223 8.60 13.10 7.86
N ASN A 224 8.71 12.54 9.06
CA ASN A 224 9.04 11.13 9.31
C ASN A 224 7.93 10.48 10.13
N MET A 225 7.83 9.14 10.01
CA MET A 225 6.95 8.30 10.83
C MET A 225 7.54 8.09 12.22
#